data_AF-A0A4Y2U592-F1
#
_entry.id   AF-A0A4Y2U592-F1
#
_cell.length_a   1.000
_cell.length_b   1.000
_cell.length_c   1.000
_cell.angle_alpha   90.00
_cell.angle_beta   90.00
_cell.angle_gamma   90.00
#
_symmetry.space_group_name_H-M   'P 1'
#
loop_
_entity.id
_entity.type
_entity.pdbx_description
1 polymer ?
#
loop_
_entity_poly.entity_id
_entity_poly.type
_entity_poly.pdbx_seq_one_letter_code
_entity_poly.pdbx_strand_id
1 'polypeptide(L)'
;MKRLGSTAGRLGRPKLHSTDEEIDILAYFCSHSHSSVRTAASEMNVPPTTVWRILRRNKWHPFSIHGVQGKEPTDYSSRLDFCNRALNQEDANPSFL
;
A
#
# COMPACT_ATOMS: atom_id res chain seq x y z
N MET A 1 -1.65 57.48 3.06
CA MET A 1 -0.81 56.78 2.06
C MET A 1 -0.84 55.28 2.34
N LYS A 2 -1.47 54.48 1.48
CA LYS A 2 -1.55 53.01 1.60
C LYS A 2 -0.28 52.40 0.99
N ARG A 3 0.42 51.53 1.71
CA ARG A 3 1.53 50.73 1.16
C ARG A 3 0.96 49.45 0.54
N LEU A 4 1.25 49.26 -0.75
CA LEU A 4 0.97 48.05 -1.53
C LEU A 4 2.13 47.05 -1.44
N GLY A 5 1.80 45.75 -1.46
CA GLY A 5 2.68 44.61 -1.80
C GLY A 5 3.33 43.93 -0.59
N SER A 6 3.41 42.59 -0.47
CA SER A 6 3.25 41.52 -1.46
C SER A 6 2.89 40.20 -0.74
N THR A 7 1.84 39.52 -1.19
CA THR A 7 1.52 38.13 -0.82
C THR A 7 2.36 37.17 -1.66
N ALA A 8 3.67 37.12 -1.41
CA ALA A 8 4.51 36.08 -2.00
C ALA A 8 4.25 34.77 -1.25
N GLY A 9 3.57 33.84 -1.91
CA GLY A 9 3.27 32.50 -1.40
C GLY A 9 4.52 31.81 -0.87
N ARG A 10 4.45 31.30 0.36
CA ARG A 10 5.52 30.54 1.00
C ARG A 10 5.61 29.15 0.35
N LEU A 11 6.21 29.07 -0.83
CA LEU A 11 6.71 27.80 -1.35
C LEU A 11 7.99 27.47 -0.55
N GLY A 12 7.85 26.62 0.47
CA GLY A 12 8.97 26.20 1.31
C GLY A 12 10.07 25.49 0.52
N ARG A 13 11.31 25.57 1.02
CA ARG A 13 12.50 24.93 0.44
C ARG A 13 12.25 23.44 0.19
N PRO A 14 12.46 22.91 -1.04
CA PRO A 14 12.38 21.48 -1.28
C PRO A 14 13.45 20.77 -0.43
N LYS A 15 13.02 19.91 0.49
CA LYS A 15 13.94 18.91 1.07
C LYS A 15 14.17 17.85 0.00
N LEU A 16 15.27 17.98 -0.74
CA LEU A 16 15.83 16.84 -1.48
C LEU A 16 16.23 15.81 -0.44
N HIS A 17 15.73 14.58 -0.60
CA HIS A 17 16.38 13.42 -0.02
C HIS A 17 17.58 13.08 -0.89
N SER A 18 18.57 12.38 -0.36
CA SER A 18 19.65 11.87 -1.23
C SER A 18 19.04 10.91 -2.25
N THR A 19 19.55 10.91 -3.49
CA THR A 19 19.14 9.92 -4.49
C THR A 19 19.36 8.50 -4.00
N ASP A 20 20.38 8.30 -3.17
CA ASP A 20 20.73 7.00 -2.60
C ASP A 20 19.67 6.53 -1.60
N GLU A 21 19.19 7.42 -0.72
CA GLU A 21 18.10 7.11 0.22
C GLU A 21 16.81 6.69 -0.52
N GLU A 22 16.52 7.33 -1.67
CA GLU A 22 15.36 6.98 -2.49
C GLU A 22 15.50 5.59 -3.11
N ILE A 23 16.68 5.25 -3.63
CA ILE A 23 16.97 3.93 -4.18
C ILE A 23 16.87 2.85 -3.09
N ASP A 24 17.48 3.09 -1.93
CA ASP A 24 17.49 2.13 -0.81
C ASP A 24 16.08 1.85 -0.30
N ILE A 25 15.26 2.91 -0.16
CA ILE A 25 13.87 2.76 0.27
C ILE A 25 13.06 1.95 -0.74
N LEU A 26 13.21 2.22 -2.04
CA LEU A 26 12.47 1.45 -3.07
C LEU A 26 12.95 -0.01 -3.14
N ALA A 27 14.26 -0.25 -3.05
CA ALA A 27 14.84 -1.59 -3.04
C ALA A 27 14.35 -2.41 -1.84
N TYR A 28 14.21 -1.77 -0.67
CA TYR A 28 13.65 -2.42 0.51
C TYR A 28 12.25 -2.99 0.27
N PHE A 29 11.36 -2.21 -0.37
CA PHE A 29 9.99 -2.65 -0.67
C PHE A 29 9.91 -3.65 -1.82
N CYS A 30 10.93 -3.78 -2.68
CA CYS A 30 11.03 -4.91 -3.60
C CYS A 30 11.21 -6.23 -2.85
N SER A 31 12.05 -6.25 -1.82
CA SER A 31 12.36 -7.45 -1.04
C SER A 31 11.31 -7.72 0.06
N HIS A 32 10.66 -6.68 0.55
CA HIS A 32 9.70 -6.73 1.65
C HIS A 32 8.38 -6.04 1.27
N SER A 33 7.70 -6.55 0.25
CA SER A 33 6.51 -5.95 -0.35
C SER A 33 5.37 -5.68 0.64
N HIS A 34 5.31 -6.45 1.74
CA HIS A 34 4.25 -6.36 2.76
C HIS A 34 4.65 -5.55 4.00
N SER A 35 5.89 -5.05 4.07
CA SER A 35 6.34 -4.25 5.20
C SER A 35 5.51 -2.97 5.34
N SER A 36 5.28 -2.55 6.58
CA SER A 36 4.63 -1.26 6.82
C SER A 36 5.63 -0.12 6.66
N VAL A 37 5.14 1.09 6.36
CA VAL A 37 6.01 2.29 6.33
C VAL A 37 6.71 2.53 7.67
N ARG A 38 6.06 2.20 8.80
CA ARG A 38 6.68 2.32 10.13
C ARG A 38 7.82 1.33 10.31
N THR A 39 7.63 0.08 9.88
CA THR A 39 8.65 -0.98 9.92
C THR A 39 9.85 -0.58 9.08
N ALA A 40 9.63 -0.23 7.81
CA ALA A 40 10.68 0.20 6.88
C ALA A 40 11.46 1.41 7.43
N ALA A 41 10.76 2.39 7.99
CA ALA A 41 11.38 3.58 8.60
C ALA A 41 12.26 3.24 9.80
N SER A 42 11.83 2.31 10.65
CA SER A 42 12.59 1.84 11.81
C SER A 42 13.84 1.07 11.38
N GLU A 43 13.72 0.19 10.38
CA GLU A 43 14.82 -0.67 9.91
C GLU A 43 15.87 0.12 9.14
N MET A 44 15.46 1.10 8.33
CA MET A 44 16.38 1.94 7.56
C MET A 44 16.79 3.23 8.30
N ASN A 45 16.36 3.42 9.55
CA ASN A 45 16.65 4.60 10.37
C ASN A 45 16.33 5.94 9.67
N VAL A 46 15.20 6.00 8.96
CA VAL A 46 14.72 7.18 8.25
C VAL A 46 13.36 7.64 8.80
N PRO A 47 13.02 8.94 8.75
CA PRO A 47 11.72 9.39 9.20
C PRO A 47 10.58 8.71 8.41
N PRO A 48 9.49 8.25 9.05
CA PRO A 48 8.36 7.64 8.34
C PRO A 48 7.75 8.55 7.26
N THR A 49 7.81 9.86 7.45
CA THR A 49 7.35 10.87 6.47
C THR A 49 8.22 10.90 5.21
N THR A 50 9.52 10.59 5.33
CA THR A 50 10.46 10.45 4.22
C THR A 50 10.06 9.28 3.34
N VAL A 51 9.87 8.11 3.95
CA VAL A 51 9.42 6.88 3.27
C VAL A 51 8.08 7.11 2.58
N TRP A 52 7.09 7.66 3.29
CA TRP A 52 5.78 8.00 2.72
C TRP A 52 5.88 8.92 1.50
N ARG A 53 6.74 9.94 1.56
CA ARG A 53 6.92 10.90 0.46
C ARG A 53 7.54 10.24 -0.77
N ILE A 54 8.56 9.40 -0.58
CA ILE A 54 9.24 8.69 -1.66
C ILE A 54 8.29 7.71 -2.35
N LEU A 55 7.57 6.89 -1.58
CA LEU A 55 6.62 5.93 -2.13
C LEU A 55 5.51 6.65 -2.90
N ARG A 56 4.94 7.73 -2.34
CA ARG A 56 3.91 8.52 -3.02
C ARG A 56 4.40 9.16 -4.32
N ARG A 57 5.64 9.66 -4.35
CA ARG A 57 6.25 10.25 -5.57
C ARG A 57 6.40 9.20 -6.66
N ASN A 58 6.81 8.00 -6.29
CA ASN A 58 7.01 6.87 -7.21
C ASN A 58 5.74 6.09 -7.51
N LYS A 59 4.58 6.51 -6.98
CA LYS A 59 3.27 5.85 -7.13
C LYS A 59 3.24 4.43 -6.56
N TRP A 60 4.02 4.18 -5.53
CA TRP A 60 4.04 2.92 -4.80
C TRP A 60 3.05 2.98 -3.64
N HIS A 61 2.26 1.92 -3.51
CA HIS A 61 1.26 1.78 -2.46
C HIS A 61 1.64 0.57 -1.60
N PRO A 62 2.44 0.75 -0.54
CA PRO A 62 2.80 -0.34 0.37
C PRO A 62 1.55 -0.76 1.16
N PHE A 63 0.82 -1.73 0.63
CA PHE A 63 -0.31 -2.32 1.34
C PHE A 63 0.23 -3.48 2.17
N SER A 64 0.07 -3.39 3.49
CA SER A 64 0.09 -4.60 4.31
C SER A 64 -1.20 -5.35 4.03
N ILE A 65 -1.10 -6.56 3.47
CA ILE A 65 -2.25 -7.45 3.30
C ILE A 65 -2.65 -7.91 4.70
N HIS A 66 -3.73 -7.34 5.23
CA HIS A 66 -4.31 -7.80 6.47
C HIS A 66 -5.20 -9.00 6.14
N GLY A 67 -4.86 -10.18 6.68
CA GLY A 67 -5.75 -11.33 6.63
C GLY A 67 -6.98 -11.05 7.50
N VAL A 68 -8.09 -10.63 6.87
CA VAL A 68 -9.33 -10.29 7.58
C VAL A 68 -10.07 -11.54 8.11
N GLN A 69 -9.68 -12.74 7.65
CA GLN A 69 -10.24 -14.02 8.07
C GLN A 69 -9.10 -14.95 8.44
N GLY A 70 -9.15 -15.52 9.65
CA GLY A 70 -8.26 -16.62 10.03
C GLY A 70 -8.50 -17.76 9.06
N LYS A 71 -7.52 -18.03 8.19
CA LYS A 71 -7.64 -19.09 7.20
C LYS A 71 -7.36 -20.41 7.89
N GLU A 72 -8.38 -21.23 8.05
CA GLU A 72 -8.17 -22.63 8.45
C GLU A 72 -7.60 -23.40 7.24
N PRO A 73 -6.76 -24.44 7.45
CA PRO A 73 -6.24 -25.26 6.34
C PRO A 73 -7.34 -25.86 5.46
N THR A 74 -8.54 -26.08 6.02
CA THR A 74 -9.72 -26.62 5.33
C THR A 74 -10.50 -25.57 4.55
N ASP A 75 -10.24 -24.27 4.73
CA ASP A 75 -11.02 -23.21 4.09
C ASP A 75 -10.93 -23.27 2.58
N TYR A 76 -9.77 -23.65 2.03
CA TYR A 76 -9.62 -23.76 0.58
C TYR A 76 -10.54 -24.85 0.01
N SER A 77 -10.53 -26.05 0.60
CA SER A 77 -11.40 -27.14 0.16
C SER A 77 -12.88 -26.80 0.37
N SER A 78 -13.25 -26.25 1.52
CA SER A 78 -14.64 -25.86 1.79
C SER A 78 -15.15 -24.78 0.85
N ARG A 79 -14.30 -23.81 0.47
CA ARG A 79 -14.62 -22.80 -0.55
C ARG A 79 -14.80 -23.44 -1.92
N LEU A 80 -13.92 -24.37 -2.29
CA LEU A 80 -14.01 -25.06 -3.57
C LEU A 80 -15.28 -25.91 -3.66
N ASP A 81 -15.61 -26.65 -2.61
CA ASP A 81 -16.82 -27.48 -2.52
C ASP A 81 -18.09 -26.63 -2.64
N PHE A 82 -18.13 -25.48 -1.96
CA PHE A 82 -19.22 -24.53 -2.09
C PHE A 82 -19.38 -24.03 -3.53
N CYS A 83 -18.29 -23.58 -4.15
CA CYS A 83 -18.32 -23.08 -5.53
C CYS A 83 -18.79 -24.17 -6.51
N ASN A 84 -18.25 -25.38 -6.41
CA ASN A 84 -18.65 -26.51 -7.25
C ASN A 84 -20.13 -26.85 -7.06
N ARG A 85 -20.60 -26.86 -5.81
CA ARG A 85 -22.03 -27.07 -5.52
C ARG A 85 -22.89 -25.98 -6.17
N ALA A 86 -22.51 -24.71 -6.02
CA ALA A 86 -23.28 -23.60 -6.58
C ALA A 86 -23.35 -23.68 -8.12
N LEU A 87 -22.23 -23.98 -8.79
CA LEU A 87 -22.18 -24.18 -10.24
C LEU A 87 -23.08 -25.34 -10.69
N ASN A 88 -23.03 -26.47 -9.98
CA ASN A 88 -23.90 -27.62 -10.28
C ASN A 88 -25.39 -27.27 -10.10
N GLN A 89 -25.72 -26.39 -9.15
CA GLN A 89 -27.10 -25.96 -8.91
C GLN A 89 -27.59 -24.99 -9.99
N GLU A 90 -26.73 -24.11 -10.50
CA GLU A 90 -27.01 -23.26 -11.67
C GLU A 90 -27.23 -24.08 -12.95
N ASP A 91 -26.37 -25.08 -13.20
CA ASP A 91 -26.51 -25.96 -14.38
C ASP A 91 -27.81 -26.79 -14.32
N ALA A 92 -28.21 -27.22 -13.12
CA ALA A 92 -29.43 -28.01 -12.91
C ALA A 92 -30.70 -27.15 -12.92
N ASN A 93 -30.59 -25.88 -12.52
CA ASN A 93 -31.69 -24.92 -12.50
C ASN A 93 -31.15 -23.52 -12.84
N PRO A 94 -31.37 -23.03 -14.07
CA PRO A 94 -30.90 -21.72 -14.51
C PRO A 94 -31.48 -20.51 -13.76
N SER A 95 -32.34 -20.72 -12.76
CA SER A 95 -32.92 -19.69 -11.88
C SER A 95 -32.56 -19.92 -10.41
N PHE A 96 -31.46 -20.64 -10.14
CA PHE A 96 -31.04 -20.98 -8.79
C PHE A 96 -30.41 -19.81 -8.03
N LEU A 97 -29.72 -18.91 -8.71
CA LEU A 97 -29.19 -17.63 -8.20
C LEU A 97 -30.13 -16.44 -8.44
#